data_AF-A0A2K9A5K9-F1
#
_entry.id   AF-A0A2K9A5K9-F1
#
_cell.length_a   1.000
_cell.length_b   1.000
_cell.length_c   1.000
_cell.angle_alpha   90.00
_cell.angle_beta   90.00
_cell.angle_gamma   90.00
#
_symmetry.space_group_name_H-M   'P 1'
#
loop_
_entity.id
_entity.type
_entity.pdbx_description
1 polymer ?
#
loop_
_entity_poly.entity_id
_entity_poly.type
_entity_poly.pdbx_seq_one_letter_code
_entity_poly.pdbx_strand_id
1 'polypeptide(L)'
;MDNYKVAINGTKLAAQILGIDTPDVQFFYNKDLTGKGINSIFLKEDYIIAFNEEWVEQANPMEIQVTCFHESRHAFQWKCINEDGPSNVELSTLQIWKKEMNEYSQPTKKDIPEEEYLMQEIEIDAIAFAHKMMLEHFGLKTGIPNIIEKEIQQILMKDVISDEQKDL
;
A
#
# COMPACT_ATOMS: atom_id res chain seq x y z
N MET A 1 -15.11 -1.06 17.11
CA MET A 1 -13.65 -1.26 17.01
C MET A 1 -13.03 0.11 17.11
N ASP A 2 -11.89 0.25 17.77
CA ASP A 2 -11.21 1.55 17.90
C ASP A 2 -10.32 1.76 16.66
N ASN A 3 -10.70 2.71 15.80
CA ASN A 3 -10.08 2.93 14.48
C ASN A 3 -8.59 3.26 14.57
N TYR A 4 -8.15 3.99 15.61
CA TYR A 4 -6.73 4.26 15.85
C TYR A 4 -5.96 2.98 16.17
N LYS A 5 -6.55 2.09 16.97
CA LYS A 5 -5.96 0.77 17.23
C LYS A 5 -5.93 -0.10 15.98
N VAL A 6 -6.89 0.04 15.08
CA VAL A 6 -6.86 -0.66 13.79
C VAL A 6 -5.71 -0.15 12.93
N ALA A 7 -5.50 1.17 12.84
CA ALA A 7 -4.36 1.73 12.12
C ALA A 7 -3.02 1.20 12.69
N ILE A 8 -2.83 1.26 14.01
CA ILE A 8 -1.58 0.83 14.66
C ILE A 8 -1.36 -0.69 14.52
N ASN A 9 -2.37 -1.51 14.88
CA ASN A 9 -2.23 -2.96 14.85
C ASN A 9 -2.23 -3.51 13.41
N GLY A 10 -2.96 -2.86 12.50
CA GLY A 10 -3.02 -3.20 11.09
C GLY A 10 -1.67 -2.98 10.41
N THR A 11 -1.02 -1.84 10.66
CA THR A 11 0.35 -1.58 10.20
C THR A 11 1.34 -2.60 10.77
N LYS A 12 1.22 -2.92 12.07
CA LYS A 12 2.07 -3.95 12.70
C LYS A 12 1.88 -5.32 12.05
N LEU A 13 0.64 -5.73 11.79
CA LEU A 13 0.33 -6.99 11.11
C LEU A 13 0.92 -7.01 9.69
N ALA A 14 0.72 -5.94 8.93
CA ALA A 14 1.25 -5.83 7.57
C ALA A 14 2.77 -5.92 7.54
N ALA A 15 3.47 -5.21 8.44
CA ALA A 15 4.92 -5.28 8.56
C ALA A 15 5.42 -6.69 8.91
N GLN A 16 4.72 -7.39 9.81
CA GLN A 16 5.04 -8.78 10.15
C GLN A 16 4.91 -9.72 8.94
N ILE A 17 3.86 -9.57 8.14
CA ILE A 17 3.65 -10.36 6.92
C ILE A 17 4.76 -10.06 5.90
N LEU A 18 5.12 -8.79 5.75
CA LEU A 18 6.13 -8.33 4.79
C LEU A 18 7.57 -8.61 5.25
N GLY A 19 7.77 -9.01 6.51
CA GLY A 19 9.11 -9.25 7.07
C GLY A 19 9.96 -7.99 7.19
N ILE A 20 9.32 -6.83 7.42
CA ILE A 20 9.99 -5.53 7.59
C ILE A 20 9.82 -5.00 9.02
N ASP A 21 10.68 -4.06 9.41
CA ASP A 21 10.43 -3.26 10.60
C ASP A 21 9.11 -2.50 10.45
N THR A 22 8.34 -2.44 11.54
CA THR A 22 7.04 -1.74 11.56
C THR A 22 7.25 -0.24 11.40
N PRO A 23 6.70 0.40 10.36
CA PRO A 23 6.72 1.86 10.25
C PRO A 23 6.00 2.50 11.44
N ASP A 24 6.50 3.66 11.88
CA ASP A 24 5.82 4.42 12.92
C ASP A 24 4.46 4.92 12.41
N VAL A 25 3.44 4.91 13.28
CA VAL A 25 2.10 5.37 12.93
C VAL A 25 1.85 6.74 13.57
N GLN A 26 1.54 7.73 12.74
CA GLN A 26 1.17 9.07 13.18
C GLN A 26 -0.19 9.49 12.62
N PHE A 27 -0.84 10.43 13.30
CA PHE A 27 -2.12 10.99 12.89
C PHE A 27 -1.95 12.48 12.65
N PHE A 28 -2.53 12.97 11.55
CA PHE A 28 -2.44 14.37 11.18
C PHE A 28 -3.81 14.91 10.78
N TYR A 29 -4.02 16.21 10.98
CA TYR A 29 -5.19 16.92 10.46
C TYR A 29 -4.85 17.60 9.14
N ASN A 30 -5.62 17.33 8.09
CA ASN A 30 -5.54 18.10 6.87
C ASN A 30 -6.56 19.24 6.91
N LYS A 31 -6.12 20.50 7.01
CA LYS A 31 -7.02 21.66 7.04
C LYS A 31 -7.66 21.98 5.69
N ASP A 32 -7.16 21.41 4.59
CA ASP A 32 -7.73 21.61 3.26
C ASP A 32 -8.87 20.61 3.00
N LEU A 33 -10.08 21.03 3.37
CA LEU A 33 -11.37 20.39 3.11
C LEU A 33 -11.76 20.31 1.61
N THR A 34 -10.82 20.51 0.68
CA THR A 34 -11.11 20.55 -0.74
C THR A 34 -11.07 19.15 -1.37
N GLY A 35 -12.14 18.37 -1.18
CA GLY A 35 -12.69 17.36 -2.12
C GLY A 35 -11.86 16.14 -2.54
N LYS A 36 -10.53 16.14 -2.44
CA LYS A 36 -9.61 15.02 -2.73
C LYS A 36 -8.57 14.93 -1.61
N GLY A 37 -9.03 14.65 -0.41
CA GLY A 37 -8.17 14.47 0.76
C GLY A 37 -7.37 13.16 0.65
N ILE A 38 -6.11 13.20 1.08
CA ILE A 38 -5.30 12.00 1.28
C ILE A 38 -5.75 11.34 2.58
N ASN A 39 -6.13 10.06 2.50
CA ASN A 39 -6.56 9.27 3.68
C ASN A 39 -5.34 8.87 4.53
N SER A 40 -4.26 8.48 3.88
CA SER A 40 -2.99 8.11 4.50
C SER A 40 -1.86 8.28 3.50
N ILE A 41 -0.62 8.36 4.00
CA ILE A 41 0.58 8.40 3.19
C ILE A 41 1.76 7.79 3.92
N PHE A 42 2.57 7.00 3.22
CA PHE A 42 3.90 6.60 3.66
C PHE A 42 4.94 7.71 3.41
N LEU A 43 5.51 8.22 4.50
CA LEU A 43 6.58 9.22 4.53
C LEU A 43 7.93 8.51 4.64
N LYS A 44 8.54 8.24 3.48
CA LYS A 44 9.74 7.40 3.34
C LYS A 44 10.97 7.93 4.08
N GLU A 45 11.14 9.25 4.16
CA GLU A 45 12.30 9.89 4.81
C GLU A 45 12.34 9.62 6.31
N ASP A 46 11.16 9.56 6.94
CA ASP A 46 11.00 9.34 8.38
C ASP A 46 10.52 7.91 8.72
N TYR A 47 10.23 7.10 7.69
CA TYR A 47 9.68 5.75 7.81
C TYR A 47 8.37 5.70 8.63
N ILE A 48 7.47 6.66 8.35
CA ILE A 48 6.18 6.84 9.02
C ILE A 48 5.04 6.53 8.06
N ILE A 49 3.97 5.88 8.54
CA ILE A 49 2.67 5.90 7.90
C ILE A 49 1.79 6.92 8.64
N ALA A 50 1.48 8.01 7.95
CA ALA A 50 0.69 9.11 8.49
C ALA A 50 -0.75 8.97 8.02
N PHE A 51 -1.70 8.88 8.95
CA PHE A 51 -3.14 8.80 8.67
C PHE A 51 -3.83 10.14 8.90
N ASN A 52 -4.77 10.49 8.03
CA ASN A 52 -5.64 11.64 8.23
C ASN A 52 -6.63 11.34 9.36
N GLU A 53 -6.52 12.10 10.44
CA GLU A 53 -7.28 11.87 11.67
C GLU A 53 -8.80 12.03 11.45
N GLU A 54 -9.23 13.03 10.67
CA GLU A 54 -10.65 13.22 10.34
C GLU A 54 -11.23 12.04 9.56
N TRP A 55 -10.41 11.41 8.71
CA TRP A 55 -10.82 10.21 7.98
C TRP A 55 -10.86 8.99 8.92
N VAL A 56 -9.83 8.80 9.76
CA VAL A 56 -9.74 7.68 10.71
C VAL A 56 -10.93 7.67 11.67
N GLU A 57 -11.42 8.82 12.13
CA GLU A 57 -12.56 8.89 13.06
C GLU A 57 -13.87 8.34 12.46
N GLN A 58 -14.05 8.43 11.14
CA GLN A 58 -15.31 8.12 10.46
C GLN A 58 -15.24 6.89 9.53
N ALA A 59 -14.04 6.48 9.12
CA ALA A 59 -13.85 5.38 8.19
C ALA A 59 -14.31 4.03 8.73
N ASN A 60 -14.67 3.13 7.82
CA ASN A 60 -14.89 1.74 8.21
C ASN A 60 -13.56 1.13 8.69
N PRO A 61 -13.53 0.39 9.82
CA PRO A 61 -12.32 -0.32 10.27
C PRO A 61 -11.64 -1.15 9.17
N MET A 62 -12.42 -1.75 8.27
CA MET A 62 -11.87 -2.54 7.16
C MET A 62 -11.21 -1.68 6.10
N GLU A 63 -11.69 -0.45 5.85
CA GLU A 63 -11.00 0.49 4.95
C GLU A 63 -9.67 0.93 5.55
N ILE A 64 -9.62 1.16 6.86
CA ILE A 64 -8.36 1.43 7.57
C ILE A 64 -7.39 0.26 7.43
N GLN A 65 -7.87 -0.98 7.58
CA GLN A 65 -7.04 -2.17 7.41
C GLN A 65 -6.50 -2.32 5.97
N VAL A 66 -7.31 -2.01 4.95
CA VAL A 66 -6.85 -1.95 3.55
C VAL A 66 -5.71 -0.95 3.40
N THR A 67 -5.90 0.26 3.94
CA THR A 67 -4.88 1.31 3.90
C THR A 67 -3.60 0.90 4.63
N CYS A 68 -3.71 0.20 5.77
CA CYS A 68 -2.54 -0.34 6.47
C CYS A 68 -1.70 -1.27 5.57
N PHE A 69 -2.36 -2.18 4.84
CA PHE A 69 -1.65 -3.07 3.92
C PHE A 69 -1.02 -2.31 2.75
N HIS A 70 -1.75 -1.38 2.16
CA HIS A 70 -1.29 -0.56 1.04
C HIS A 70 -0.04 0.27 1.42
N GLU A 71 -0.13 1.07 2.48
CA GLU A 71 0.98 1.95 2.89
C GLU A 71 2.18 1.15 3.42
N SER A 72 1.94 0.02 4.09
CA SER A 72 3.04 -0.87 4.50
C SER A 72 3.72 -1.53 3.30
N ARG A 73 3.01 -1.74 2.19
CA ARG A 73 3.63 -2.23 0.95
C ARG A 73 4.55 -1.18 0.35
N HIS A 74 4.23 0.11 0.44
CA HIS A 74 5.17 1.18 0.11
C HIS A 74 6.42 1.19 0.99
N ALA A 75 6.27 0.93 2.30
CA ALA A 75 7.42 0.78 3.19
C ALA A 75 8.32 -0.41 2.78
N PHE A 76 7.71 -1.55 2.41
CA PHE A 76 8.43 -2.71 1.88
C PHE A 76 9.18 -2.38 0.58
N GLN A 77 8.50 -1.73 -0.38
CA GLN A 77 9.11 -1.33 -1.65
C GLN A 77 10.30 -0.39 -1.42
N TRP A 78 10.16 0.58 -0.50
CA TRP A 78 11.25 1.48 -0.11
C TRP A 78 12.46 0.73 0.47
N LYS A 79 12.23 -0.25 1.35
CA LYS A 79 13.28 -1.13 1.88
C LYS A 79 13.97 -1.90 0.75
N CYS A 80 13.22 -2.48 -0.18
CA CYS A 80 13.79 -3.21 -1.31
C CYS A 80 14.63 -2.32 -2.25
N ILE A 81 14.29 -1.04 -2.37
CA ILE A 81 15.01 -0.08 -3.22
C ILE A 81 16.34 0.36 -2.58
N ASN A 82 16.37 0.54 -1.26
CA ASN A 82 17.48 1.21 -0.55
C ASN A 82 18.35 0.29 0.31
N GLU A 83 17.87 -0.90 0.66
CA GLU A 83 18.52 -1.82 1.58
C GLU A 83 18.59 -3.25 1.00
N ASP A 84 19.24 -4.17 1.71
CA ASP A 84 19.15 -5.63 1.52
C ASP A 84 17.72 -6.13 1.88
N GLY A 85 16.68 -5.56 1.26
CA GLY A 85 15.33 -6.09 1.30
C GLY A 85 15.31 -7.55 0.81
N PRO A 86 14.23 -8.31 1.07
CA PRO A 86 14.21 -9.72 0.72
C PRO A 86 14.58 -9.93 -0.75
N SER A 87 15.53 -10.84 -0.98
CA SER A 87 16.30 -10.97 -2.22
C SER A 87 15.50 -11.55 -3.40
N ASN A 88 14.17 -11.54 -3.33
CA ASN A 88 13.27 -12.25 -4.24
C ASN A 88 12.52 -11.32 -5.20
N VAL A 89 12.77 -10.01 -5.19
CA VAL A 89 12.21 -9.08 -6.17
C VAL A 89 13.14 -8.99 -7.39
N GLU A 90 12.57 -9.09 -8.60
CA GLU A 90 13.35 -8.96 -9.83
C GLU A 90 13.99 -7.57 -9.95
N LEU A 91 15.22 -7.53 -10.48
CA LEU A 91 15.97 -6.28 -10.64
C LEU A 91 15.23 -5.26 -11.54
N SER A 92 14.51 -5.75 -12.56
CA SER A 92 13.65 -4.94 -13.44
C SER A 92 12.55 -4.22 -12.64
N THR A 93 11.85 -4.95 -11.76
CA THR A 93 10.82 -4.39 -10.87
C THR A 93 11.42 -3.36 -9.92
N LEU A 94 12.57 -3.65 -9.29
CA LEU A 94 13.26 -2.70 -8.41
C LEU A 94 13.66 -1.41 -9.13
N GLN A 95 14.09 -1.49 -10.39
CA GLN A 95 14.42 -0.32 -11.19
C GLN A 95 13.19 0.53 -11.50
N ILE A 96 12.06 -0.08 -11.81
CA ILE A 96 10.79 0.62 -12.04
C ILE A 96 10.33 1.31 -10.76
N TRP A 97 10.24 0.58 -9.64
CA TRP A 97 9.84 1.18 -8.37
C TRP A 97 10.78 2.29 -7.93
N LYS A 98 12.10 2.10 -8.09
CA LYS A 98 13.09 3.14 -7.78
C LYS A 98 12.88 4.38 -8.64
N LYS A 99 12.59 4.21 -9.93
CA LYS A 99 12.29 5.32 -10.83
C LYS A 99 11.03 6.03 -10.38
N GLU A 100 9.92 5.31 -10.26
CA GLU A 100 8.63 5.87 -9.84
C GLU A 100 8.78 6.59 -8.50
N MET A 101 9.30 5.94 -7.46
CA MET A 101 9.40 6.50 -6.10
C MET A 101 10.32 7.73 -5.97
N ASN A 102 11.29 7.90 -6.88
CA ASN A 102 12.17 9.09 -6.94
C ASN A 102 11.63 10.16 -7.89
N GLU A 103 11.00 9.77 -8.98
CA GLU A 103 10.41 10.67 -9.98
C GLU A 103 8.94 11.03 -9.65
N TYR A 104 8.47 10.67 -8.45
CA TYR A 104 7.05 10.48 -8.19
C TYR A 104 6.18 11.72 -8.36
N SER A 105 5.11 11.50 -9.13
CA SER A 105 3.89 12.27 -9.27
C SER A 105 3.00 12.04 -8.04
N GLN A 106 3.33 12.67 -6.90
CA GLN A 106 2.56 12.48 -5.66
C GLN A 106 1.10 12.93 -5.88
N PRO A 107 0.11 12.32 -5.20
CA PRO A 107 -1.28 12.78 -5.25
C PRO A 107 -1.45 14.23 -4.75
N THR A 108 -0.44 14.78 -4.08
CA THR A 108 -0.34 16.20 -3.68
C THR A 108 0.13 17.13 -4.80
N LYS A 109 0.77 16.64 -5.87
CA LYS A 109 1.14 17.44 -7.04
C LYS A 109 -0.12 17.66 -7.88
N LYS A 110 -0.64 18.88 -7.84
CA LYS A 110 -1.92 19.35 -8.41
C LYS A 110 -2.22 19.01 -9.87
N ASP A 111 -1.29 18.42 -10.63
CA ASP A 111 -1.33 18.37 -12.09
C ASP A 111 -1.28 16.95 -12.70
N ILE A 112 -1.30 15.88 -11.90
CA ILE A 112 -1.33 14.51 -12.45
C ILE A 112 -2.76 13.94 -12.39
N PRO A 113 -3.32 13.46 -13.52
CA PRO A 113 -4.58 12.72 -13.52
C PRO A 113 -4.51 11.49 -12.60
N GLU A 114 -5.58 11.24 -11.86
CA GLU A 114 -5.71 10.08 -10.96
C GLU A 114 -5.46 8.74 -11.66
N GLU A 115 -5.83 8.65 -12.94
CA GLU A 115 -5.55 7.52 -13.81
C GLU A 115 -4.04 7.28 -14.00
N GLU A 116 -3.26 8.35 -14.26
CA GLU A 116 -1.81 8.25 -14.41
C GLU A 116 -1.12 7.88 -13.10
N TYR A 117 -1.67 8.32 -11.96
CA TYR A 117 -1.20 7.89 -10.64
C TYR A 117 -1.44 6.38 -10.44
N LEU A 118 -2.68 5.91 -10.64
CA LEU A 118 -3.05 4.51 -10.40
C LEU A 118 -2.35 3.53 -11.34
N MET A 119 -1.94 3.95 -12.54
CA MET A 119 -1.25 3.10 -13.51
C MET A 119 0.25 2.89 -13.21
N GLN A 120 0.80 3.49 -12.16
CA GLN A 120 2.19 3.24 -11.75
C GLN A 120 2.34 1.83 -11.18
N GLU A 121 3.41 1.13 -11.55
CA GLU A 121 3.62 -0.28 -11.15
C GLU A 121 3.74 -0.41 -9.62
N ILE A 122 4.27 0.61 -8.95
CA ILE A 122 4.37 0.66 -7.49
C ILE A 122 3.00 0.75 -6.80
N GLU A 123 2.02 1.45 -7.39
CA GLU A 123 0.64 1.55 -6.90
C GLU A 123 -0.14 0.28 -7.19
N ILE A 124 -0.01 -0.25 -8.42
CA ILE A 124 -0.64 -1.50 -8.81
C ILE A 124 -0.22 -2.63 -7.87
N ASP A 125 1.07 -2.75 -7.57
CA ASP A 125 1.59 -3.73 -6.60
C ASP A 125 1.06 -3.50 -5.18
N ALA A 126 1.00 -2.25 -4.71
CA ALA A 126 0.44 -1.91 -3.40
C ALA A 126 -1.05 -2.27 -3.26
N ILE A 127 -1.85 -1.98 -4.29
CA ILE A 127 -3.28 -2.31 -4.33
C ILE A 127 -3.49 -3.82 -4.47
N ALA A 128 -2.71 -4.50 -5.31
CA ALA A 128 -2.77 -5.95 -5.46
C ALA A 128 -2.46 -6.66 -4.13
N PHE A 129 -1.40 -6.23 -3.45
CA PHE A 129 -1.03 -6.74 -2.13
C PHE A 129 -2.14 -6.50 -1.10
N ALA A 130 -2.68 -5.28 -1.01
CA ALA A 130 -3.75 -4.97 -0.07
C ALA A 130 -5.01 -5.82 -0.32
N HIS A 131 -5.39 -6.01 -1.59
CA HIS A 131 -6.51 -6.89 -1.95
C HIS A 131 -6.25 -8.34 -1.54
N LYS A 132 -5.07 -8.87 -1.84
CA LYS A 132 -4.67 -10.23 -1.48
C LYS A 132 -4.74 -10.45 0.03
N MET A 133 -4.15 -9.55 0.83
CA MET A 133 -4.13 -9.68 2.29
C MET A 133 -5.52 -9.60 2.90
N MET A 134 -6.40 -8.75 2.37
CA MET A 134 -7.80 -8.70 2.81
C MET A 134 -8.55 -9.99 2.48
N LEU A 135 -8.28 -10.59 1.32
CA LEU A 135 -8.90 -11.85 0.95
C LEU A 135 -8.40 -13.01 1.83
N GLU A 136 -7.09 -13.14 2.02
CA GLU A 136 -6.46 -14.24 2.75
C GLU A 136 -6.70 -14.20 4.25
N HIS A 137 -6.61 -13.01 4.87
CA HIS A 137 -6.70 -12.88 6.32
C HIS A 137 -8.10 -12.55 6.83
N PHE A 138 -8.96 -11.97 5.99
CA PHE A 138 -10.29 -11.51 6.40
C PHE A 138 -11.42 -12.10 5.55
N GLY A 139 -11.13 -12.79 4.45
CA GLY A 139 -12.14 -13.34 3.54
C GLY A 139 -12.93 -12.25 2.79
N LEU A 140 -12.37 -11.04 2.68
CA LEU A 140 -13.05 -9.87 2.12
C LEU A 140 -12.40 -9.44 0.80
N LYS A 141 -13.23 -9.23 -0.23
CA LYS A 141 -12.81 -8.56 -1.46
C LYS A 141 -12.87 -7.05 -1.26
N THR A 142 -11.79 -6.37 -1.63
CA THR A 142 -11.73 -4.89 -1.66
C THR A 142 -12.18 -4.38 -3.03
N GLY A 143 -12.57 -3.11 -3.10
CA GLY A 143 -12.80 -2.44 -4.38
C GLY A 143 -11.47 -2.26 -5.12
N ILE A 144 -11.41 -2.71 -6.37
CA ILE A 144 -10.28 -2.49 -7.27
C ILE A 144 -10.73 -1.46 -8.32
N PRO A 145 -9.95 -0.39 -8.58
CA PRO A 145 -10.28 0.55 -9.65
C PRO A 145 -10.31 -0.14 -11.03
N ASN A 146 -11.38 0.06 -11.79
CA ASN A 146 -11.59 -0.60 -13.09
C ASN A 146 -10.43 -0.39 -14.08
N ILE A 147 -9.72 0.74 -13.98
CA ILE A 147 -8.61 1.09 -14.88
C ILE A 147 -7.39 0.17 -14.72
N ILE A 148 -7.20 -0.44 -13.55
CA ILE A 148 -6.08 -1.35 -13.25
C ILE A 148 -6.54 -2.76 -12.85
N GLU A 149 -7.84 -3.06 -13.02
CA GLU A 149 -8.41 -4.33 -12.61
C GLU A 149 -7.70 -5.50 -13.29
N LYS A 150 -7.42 -5.38 -14.60
CA LYS A 150 -6.81 -6.44 -15.38
C LYS A 150 -5.38 -6.74 -14.92
N GLU A 151 -4.60 -5.71 -14.62
CA GLU A 151 -3.23 -5.77 -14.15
C GLU A 151 -3.18 -6.47 -12.79
N ILE A 152 -4.07 -6.08 -11.88
CA ILE A 152 -4.19 -6.72 -10.55
C ILE A 152 -4.59 -8.19 -10.67
N GLN A 153 -5.57 -8.53 -11.52
CA GLN A 153 -5.96 -9.93 -11.72
C GLN A 153 -4.80 -10.79 -12.24
N GLN A 154 -3.94 -10.24 -13.11
CA GLN A 154 -2.77 -10.95 -13.61
C GLN A 154 -1.73 -11.19 -12.50
N ILE A 155 -1.51 -10.23 -11.60
CA ILE A 155 -0.62 -10.39 -10.44
C ILE A 155 -1.15 -11.50 -9.53
N LEU A 156 -2.43 -11.42 -9.16
CA LEU A 156 -3.06 -12.40 -8.27
C LEU A 156 -3.03 -13.83 -8.84
N MET A 157 -3.19 -13.99 -10.16
CA MET A 157 -3.08 -15.30 -10.82
C MET A 157 -1.66 -15.88 -10.79
N LYS A 158 -0.62 -15.06 -10.99
CA LYS A 158 0.78 -15.51 -10.94
C LYS A 158 1.14 -16.02 -9.55
N ASP A 159 0.66 -15.33 -8.51
CA ASP A 159 0.89 -15.71 -7.12
C ASP A 159 0.30 -17.08 -6.80
N VAL A 160 -0.95 -17.34 -7.21
CA VAL A 160 -1.61 -18.65 -7.02
C VAL A 160 -0.80 -19.78 -7.64
N ILE A 161 -0.32 -19.59 -8.87
CA ILE A 161 0.52 -20.59 -9.55
C ILE A 161 1.85 -20.80 -8.79
N SER A 162 2.42 -19.73 -8.24
CA SER A 162 3.68 -19.80 -7.50
C SER A 162 3.54 -20.53 -6.15
N ASP A 163 2.40 -20.41 -5.48
CA ASP A 163 2.15 -21.05 -4.19
C ASP A 163 1.81 -22.54 -4.37
N GLU A 164 1.05 -22.91 -5.41
CA GLU A 164 0.81 -24.33 -5.77
C GLU A 164 2.09 -25.09 -6.13
N GLN A 165 3.12 -24.41 -6.65
CA GLN A 165 4.40 -25.03 -7.00
C GLN A 165 5.34 -25.22 -5.80
N LYS A 166 5.12 -24.54 -4.66
CA LYS A 166 5.93 -24.72 -3.44
C LYS A 166 5.49 -25.94 -2.61
N ASP A 167 4.29 -26.43 -2.84
CA ASP A 167 3.68 -27.57 -2.13
C ASP A 167 3.88 -28.93 -2.85
N LEU A 168 4.69 -28.96 -3.93
CA LEU A 168 5.08 -30.15 -4.71
C LEU A 168 6.54 -30.55 -4.45
#